data_AF-A0A7C1DTV0-F1
#
_entry.id   AF-A0A7C1DTV0-F1
#
_cell.length_a   1.000
_cell.length_b   1.000
_cell.length_c   1.000
_cell.angle_alpha   90.00
_cell.angle_beta   90.00
_cell.angle_gamma   90.00
#
_symmetry.space_group_name_H-M   'P 1'
#
loop_
_entity.id
_entity.type
_entity.pdbx_description
1 polymer ?
#
loop_
_entity_poly.entity_id
_entity_poly.type
_entity_poly.pdbx_seq_one_letter_code
_entity_poly.pdbx_strand_id
1 'polypeptide(L)'
;MHDHVPERLEESWLNARRKKVEYAYPFFDVKLVEFYYSLPAELKYKNGFGRYIFRKSMEGILPEEICWRKDKTGTTMPNLPYRLTKDAKEFRRIIEEGRENNAFHFIDYKKLDHNLDLLLNRHSGKKAGFGNRSFFSAIAVLILQQWQREGRIDIGIKC
;
A
#
# COMPACT_ATOMS: atom_id res chain seq x y z
N MET A 1 2.19 10.00 10.74
CA MET A 1 1.99 8.62 11.24
C MET A 1 0.57 8.59 11.76
N HIS A 2 -0.39 8.03 11.01
CA HIS A 2 -1.76 7.93 11.49
C HIS A 2 -1.80 6.88 12.60
N ASP A 3 -2.29 7.25 13.78
CA ASP A 3 -2.42 6.31 14.87
C ASP A 3 -3.68 5.47 14.67
N HIS A 4 -3.50 4.17 14.57
CA HIS A 4 -4.54 3.22 14.17
C HIS A 4 -5.67 3.09 15.19
N VAL A 5 -5.43 3.37 16.47
CA VAL A 5 -6.45 3.23 17.53
C VAL A 5 -7.50 4.33 17.42
N PRO A 6 -7.15 5.64 17.40
CA PRO A 6 -8.12 6.71 17.14
C PRO A 6 -8.90 6.52 15.83
N GLU A 7 -8.24 6.11 14.73
CA GLU A 7 -8.91 5.84 13.44
C GLU A 7 -10.01 4.77 13.57
N ARG A 8 -9.74 3.70 14.33
CA ARG A 8 -10.70 2.62 14.55
C ARG A 8 -11.81 3.03 15.50
N LEU A 9 -11.50 3.73 16.58
CA LEU A 9 -12.50 4.03 17.62
C LEU A 9 -13.35 5.25 17.27
N GLU A 10 -12.77 6.29 16.68
CA GLU A 10 -13.46 7.54 16.42
C GLU A 10 -13.96 7.60 14.98
N GLU A 11 -13.06 7.51 13.99
CA GLU A 11 -13.44 7.69 12.59
C GLU A 11 -14.37 6.58 12.09
N SER A 12 -14.06 5.32 12.39
CA SER A 12 -14.91 4.19 11.98
C SER A 12 -16.27 4.24 12.66
N TRP A 13 -16.33 4.66 13.93
CA TRP A 13 -17.58 4.83 14.67
C TRP A 13 -18.42 5.97 14.12
N LEU A 14 -17.84 7.15 13.88
CA LEU A 14 -18.53 8.29 13.26
C LEU A 14 -19.09 7.92 11.88
N ASN A 15 -18.31 7.20 11.08
CA ASN A 15 -18.73 6.73 9.76
C ASN A 15 -19.91 5.75 9.84
N ALA A 16 -19.88 4.79 10.77
CA ALA A 16 -20.96 3.82 10.97
C ALA A 16 -22.23 4.49 11.50
N ARG A 17 -22.10 5.38 12.50
CA ARG A 17 -23.21 6.13 13.10
C ARG A 17 -23.98 6.94 12.05
N ARG A 18 -23.28 7.61 11.13
CA ARG A 18 -23.89 8.32 9.99
C ARG A 18 -24.77 7.41 9.13
N LYS A 19 -24.42 6.13 9.05
CA LYS A 19 -25.16 5.10 8.30
C LYS A 19 -26.15 4.31 9.17
N LYS A 20 -26.39 4.74 10.41
CA LYS A 20 -27.23 4.03 11.41
C LYS A 20 -26.76 2.59 11.66
N VAL A 21 -25.45 2.37 11.59
CA VAL A 21 -24.79 1.09 11.89
C VAL A 21 -24.02 1.25 13.19
N GLU A 22 -24.11 0.26 14.07
CA GLU A 22 -23.29 0.18 15.27
C GLU A 22 -21.93 -0.44 14.92
N TYR A 23 -20.87 0.30 15.23
CA TYR A 23 -19.50 -0.17 15.03
C TYR A 23 -18.96 -0.79 16.31
N ALA A 24 -18.46 -2.02 16.20
CA ALA A 24 -17.74 -2.69 17.27
C ALA A 24 -16.30 -2.98 16.83
N TYR A 25 -15.36 -2.87 17.78
CA TYR A 25 -13.97 -3.28 17.57
C TYR A 25 -13.56 -4.34 18.60
N PRO A 26 -13.93 -5.63 18.37
CA PRO A 26 -13.82 -6.68 19.39
C PRO A 26 -12.40 -6.91 19.93
N PHE A 27 -11.37 -6.62 19.12
CA PHE A 27 -9.97 -6.76 19.55
C PHE A 27 -9.51 -5.71 20.56
N PHE A 28 -10.33 -4.69 20.84
CA PHE A 28 -10.05 -3.65 21.82
C PHE A 28 -10.82 -3.86 23.13
N ASP A 29 -11.25 -5.09 23.41
CA ASP A 29 -11.71 -5.48 24.73
C ASP A 29 -10.56 -5.44 25.75
N VAL A 30 -10.79 -4.85 26.91
CA VAL A 30 -9.76 -4.64 27.94
C VAL A 30 -9.14 -5.96 28.40
N LYS A 31 -9.97 -6.98 28.66
CA LYS A 31 -9.49 -8.28 29.16
C LYS A 31 -8.66 -8.99 28.10
N LEU A 32 -9.09 -8.93 26.84
CA LEU A 32 -8.34 -9.50 25.72
C LEU A 32 -6.98 -8.82 25.53
N VAL A 33 -6.94 -7.48 25.63
CA VAL A 33 -5.70 -6.70 25.52
C VAL A 33 -4.76 -7.05 26.67
N GLU A 34 -5.23 -7.04 27.91
CA GLU A 34 -4.44 -7.42 29.09
C GLU A 34 -3.89 -8.85 28.97
N PHE A 35 -4.73 -9.80 28.55
CA PHE A 35 -4.30 -11.17 28.27
C PHE A 35 -3.22 -11.22 27.19
N TYR A 36 -3.39 -10.50 26.08
CA TYR A 36 -2.39 -10.49 25.02
C TYR A 36 -1.06 -9.88 25.49
N TYR A 37 -1.10 -8.84 26.31
CA TYR A 37 0.10 -8.22 26.87
C TYR A 37 0.84 -9.13 27.84
N SER A 38 0.14 -9.94 28.64
CA SER A 38 0.74 -10.87 29.60
C SER A 38 1.43 -12.08 28.95
N LEU A 39 1.19 -12.36 27.67
CA LEU A 39 1.83 -13.46 26.95
C LEU A 39 3.35 -13.23 26.75
N PRO A 40 4.16 -14.31 26.80
CA PRO A 40 5.56 -14.30 26.39
C PRO A 40 5.77 -13.72 24.98
N ALA A 41 6.87 -13.01 24.77
CA ALA A 41 7.16 -12.33 23.51
C ALA A 41 7.29 -13.31 22.33
N GLU A 42 7.80 -14.51 22.58
CA GLU A 42 7.97 -15.59 21.61
C GLU A 42 6.63 -16.11 21.07
N LEU A 43 5.53 -15.93 21.81
CA LEU A 43 4.18 -16.23 21.33
C LEU A 43 3.63 -15.12 20.44
N LYS A 44 4.10 -13.89 20.59
CA LYS A 44 3.73 -12.75 19.75
C LYS A 44 4.46 -12.82 18.40
N TYR A 45 5.71 -13.29 18.40
CA TYR A 45 6.52 -13.47 17.20
C TYR A 45 7.32 -14.78 17.24
N LYS A 46 7.10 -15.68 16.28
CA LYS A 46 7.81 -16.97 16.16
C LYS A 46 7.98 -17.38 14.71
N ASN A 47 9.10 -18.01 14.37
CA ASN A 47 9.37 -18.58 13.03
C ASN A 47 9.17 -17.57 11.87
N GLY A 48 9.51 -16.30 12.07
CA GLY A 48 9.33 -15.25 11.06
C GLY A 48 7.90 -14.70 10.95
N PHE A 49 6.98 -15.14 11.80
CA PHE A 49 5.59 -14.68 11.80
C PHE A 49 5.26 -13.85 13.04
N GLY A 50 4.81 -12.62 12.83
CA GLY A 50 4.13 -11.83 13.86
C GLY A 50 2.68 -12.28 14.07
N ARG A 51 2.13 -11.95 15.24
CA ARG A 51 0.83 -12.43 15.74
C ARG A 51 0.76 -13.97 15.73
N TYR A 52 1.87 -14.62 16.08
CA TYR A 52 2.00 -16.08 15.92
C TYR A 52 0.93 -16.84 16.70
N ILE A 53 0.72 -16.51 17.98
CA ILE A 53 -0.33 -17.11 18.81
C ILE A 53 -1.71 -16.98 18.19
N PHE A 54 -2.05 -15.80 17.66
CA PHE A 54 -3.35 -15.57 17.02
C PHE A 54 -3.53 -16.44 15.77
N ARG A 55 -2.48 -16.59 14.94
CA ARG A 55 -2.51 -17.48 13.77
C ARG A 55 -2.70 -18.92 14.18
N LYS A 56 -1.97 -19.36 15.21
CA LYS A 56 -2.09 -20.70 15.78
C LYS A 56 -3.48 -20.98 16.33
N SER A 57 -4.08 -20.04 17.05
CA SER A 57 -5.44 -20.18 17.58
C SER A 57 -6.52 -20.31 16.50
N MET A 58 -6.25 -19.89 15.26
CA MET A 58 -7.19 -19.97 14.14
C MET A 58 -6.99 -21.23 13.27
N GLU A 59 -5.99 -22.08 13.56
CA GLU A 59 -5.83 -23.37 12.86
C GLU A 59 -7.08 -24.24 13.05
N GLY A 60 -7.60 -24.80 11.96
CA GLY A 60 -8.86 -25.57 11.97
C GLY A 60 -10.14 -24.73 11.94
N ILE A 61 -10.05 -23.41 12.15
CA ILE A 61 -11.18 -22.46 12.02
C ILE A 61 -11.16 -21.78 10.65
N LEU A 62 -9.97 -21.34 10.21
CA LEU A 62 -9.78 -20.71 8.90
C LEU A 62 -8.89 -21.57 8.00
N PRO A 63 -9.02 -21.46 6.66
CA PRO A 63 -8.12 -22.13 5.72
C PRO A 63 -6.65 -21.79 5.98
N GLU A 64 -5.78 -22.78 5.79
CA GLU A 64 -4.35 -22.68 6.10
C GLU A 64 -3.68 -21.53 5.32
N GLU A 65 -4.05 -21.36 4.05
CA GLU A 65 -3.54 -20.31 3.17
C GLU A 65 -3.88 -18.90 3.67
N ILE A 66 -4.96 -18.74 4.43
CA ILE A 66 -5.35 -17.47 5.05
C ILE A 66 -4.61 -17.27 6.37
N CYS A 67 -4.56 -18.30 7.21
CA CYS A 67 -3.86 -18.28 8.51
C CYS A 67 -2.38 -17.95 8.37
N TRP A 68 -1.71 -18.56 7.40
CA TRP A 68 -0.25 -18.49 7.23
C TRP A 68 0.18 -17.58 6.08
N ARG A 69 -0.73 -16.74 5.60
CA ARG A 69 -0.44 -15.76 4.54
C ARG A 69 0.69 -14.80 4.94
N LYS A 70 1.72 -14.72 4.10
CA LYS A 70 2.96 -13.96 4.31
C LYS A 70 2.95 -12.55 3.70
N ASP A 71 2.06 -12.28 2.76
CA ASP A 71 1.97 -11.02 2.00
C ASP A 71 1.20 -9.90 2.74
N LYS A 72 0.95 -10.05 4.04
CA LYS A 72 0.21 -9.09 4.87
C LYS A 72 1.04 -7.83 5.12
N THR A 73 1.14 -7.02 4.07
CA THR A 73 1.72 -5.68 4.07
C THR A 73 0.64 -4.66 4.45
N GLY A 74 1.02 -3.56 5.11
CA GLY A 74 0.10 -2.55 5.60
C GLY A 74 -0.80 -2.00 4.50
N THR A 75 -2.07 -1.82 4.85
CA THR A 75 -3.15 -1.26 4.01
C THR A 75 -3.10 -1.74 2.56
N THR A 76 -3.63 -2.94 2.30
CA THR A 76 -4.07 -3.28 0.94
C THR A 76 -5.08 -2.21 0.55
N MET A 77 -4.68 -1.25 -0.28
CA MET A 77 -5.55 -0.24 -0.85
C MET A 77 -6.34 -0.93 -1.98
N PRO A 78 -7.58 -1.39 -1.74
CA PRO A 78 -8.31 -2.18 -2.73
C PRO A 78 -8.64 -1.36 -3.98
N ASN A 79 -8.67 -0.04 -3.84
CA ASN A 79 -8.86 0.91 -4.92
C ASN A 79 -7.60 1.11 -5.78
N LEU A 80 -6.41 0.71 -5.32
CA LEU A 80 -5.17 0.97 -6.05
C LEU A 80 -5.14 0.26 -7.42
N PRO A 81 -5.47 -1.04 -7.55
CA PRO A 81 -5.58 -1.68 -8.87
C PRO A 81 -6.59 -0.99 -9.78
N TYR A 82 -7.77 -0.63 -9.25
CA TYR A 82 -8.81 0.08 -10.01
C TYR A 82 -8.31 1.44 -10.53
N ARG A 83 -7.65 2.23 -9.67
CA ARG A 83 -7.07 3.53 -10.05
C ARG A 83 -5.95 3.37 -11.06
N LEU A 84 -5.06 2.40 -10.87
CA LEU A 84 -3.98 2.10 -11.83
C LEU A 84 -4.54 1.83 -13.23
N THR A 85 -5.60 1.02 -13.35
CA THR A 85 -6.25 0.76 -14.64
C THR A 85 -6.89 2.01 -15.23
N LYS A 86 -7.58 2.80 -14.41
CA LYS A 86 -8.25 4.03 -14.86
C LYS A 86 -7.26 5.08 -15.36
N ASP A 87 -6.16 5.23 -14.65
CA ASP A 87 -5.15 6.29 -14.87
C ASP A 87 -4.00 5.80 -15.78
N ALA A 88 -4.09 4.57 -16.32
CA ALA A 88 -3.05 3.95 -17.16
C ALA A 88 -2.63 4.81 -18.35
N LYS A 89 -3.60 5.46 -19.02
CA LYS A 89 -3.32 6.37 -20.14
C LYS A 89 -2.51 7.59 -19.69
N GLU A 90 -2.83 8.11 -18.52
CA GLU A 90 -2.16 9.28 -17.97
C GLU A 90 -0.74 8.94 -17.52
N PHE A 91 -0.52 7.77 -16.91
CA PHE A 91 0.83 7.30 -16.62
C PHE A 91 1.67 7.17 -17.88
N ARG A 92 1.13 6.59 -18.97
CA ARG A 92 1.85 6.53 -20.24
C ARG A 92 2.16 7.92 -20.81
N ARG A 93 1.20 8.84 -20.72
CA ARG A 93 1.39 10.24 -21.16
C ARG A 93 2.57 10.89 -20.42
N ILE A 94 2.61 10.78 -19.10
CA ILE A 94 3.68 11.35 -18.25
C ILE A 94 5.04 10.70 -18.56
N ILE A 95 5.06 9.37 -18.78
CA ILE A 95 6.28 8.63 -19.13
C ILE A 95 6.85 9.11 -20.47
N GLU A 96 6.01 9.23 -21.50
CA GLU A 96 6.44 9.71 -22.82
C GLU A 96 6.83 11.18 -22.80
N GLU A 97 6.05 12.04 -22.13
CA GLU A 97 6.40 13.45 -22.01
C GLU A 97 7.76 13.64 -21.32
N GLY A 98 8.01 12.89 -20.25
CA GLY A 98 9.31 12.88 -19.57
C GLY A 98 10.43 12.32 -20.44
N ARG A 99 10.15 11.38 -21.34
CA ARG A 99 11.13 10.81 -22.28
C ARG A 99 11.56 11.82 -23.33
N GLU A 100 10.62 12.62 -23.82
CA GLU A 100 10.85 13.57 -24.90
C GLU A 100 11.39 14.92 -24.41
N ASN A 101 10.89 15.41 -23.26
CA ASN A 101 11.05 16.81 -22.88
C ASN A 101 12.00 17.05 -21.70
N ASN A 102 12.47 16.02 -21.01
CA ASN A 102 13.43 16.20 -19.91
C ASN A 102 14.84 16.42 -20.46
N ALA A 103 15.52 17.47 -20.01
CA ALA A 103 16.95 17.66 -20.27
C ALA A 103 17.83 16.60 -19.58
N PHE A 104 17.37 16.06 -18.44
CA PHE A 104 18.08 15.03 -17.67
C PHE A 104 17.21 13.80 -17.39
N HIS A 105 17.71 12.65 -17.79
CA HIS A 105 17.05 11.36 -17.62
C HIS A 105 17.63 10.60 -16.43
N PHE A 106 16.96 10.70 -15.27
CA PHE A 106 17.33 9.96 -14.05
C PHE A 106 16.59 8.61 -13.93
N ILE A 107 15.68 8.32 -14.85
CA ILE A 107 14.80 7.16 -14.82
C ILE A 107 15.02 6.32 -16.09
N ASP A 108 15.10 5.01 -15.90
CA ASP A 108 15.10 4.04 -16.99
C ASP A 108 13.66 3.85 -17.50
N TYR A 109 13.29 4.57 -18.56
CA TYR A 109 11.93 4.57 -19.12
C TYR A 109 11.47 3.17 -19.57
N LYS A 110 12.38 2.35 -20.13
CA LYS A 110 12.05 0.98 -20.55
C LYS A 110 11.64 0.12 -19.36
N LYS A 111 12.38 0.22 -18.25
CA LYS A 111 11.99 -0.46 -17.00
C LYS A 111 10.71 0.11 -16.40
N LEU A 112 10.47 1.42 -16.55
CA LEU A 112 9.27 2.06 -16.03
C LEU A 112 8.01 1.59 -16.78
N ASP A 113 8.05 1.55 -18.11
CA ASP A 113 6.98 0.97 -18.95
C ASP A 113 6.70 -0.48 -18.58
N HIS A 114 7.76 -1.28 -18.49
CA HIS A 114 7.64 -2.69 -18.11
C HIS A 114 6.98 -2.85 -16.73
N ASN A 115 7.35 -2.01 -15.76
CA ASN A 115 6.73 -2.03 -14.43
C ASN A 115 5.26 -1.59 -14.47
N LEU A 116 4.91 -0.59 -15.28
CA LEU A 116 3.50 -0.20 -15.49
C LEU A 116 2.69 -1.39 -16.02
N ASP A 117 3.19 -2.08 -17.04
CA ASP A 117 2.51 -3.24 -17.60
C ASP A 117 2.37 -4.39 -16.60
N LEU A 118 3.38 -4.64 -15.75
CA LEU A 118 3.27 -5.61 -14.65
C LEU A 118 2.23 -5.20 -13.60
N LEU A 119 2.12 -3.90 -13.29
CA LEU A 119 1.14 -3.38 -12.35
C LEU A 119 -0.30 -3.47 -12.89
N LEU A 120 -0.48 -3.25 -14.19
CA LEU A 120 -1.78 -3.40 -14.86
C LEU A 120 -2.20 -4.87 -14.97
N ASN A 121 -1.24 -5.78 -15.20
CA ASN A 121 -1.49 -7.21 -15.38
C ASN A 121 -1.37 -8.02 -14.07
N ARG A 122 -1.48 -7.38 -12.90
CA ARG A 122 -1.20 -7.99 -11.58
C ARG A 122 -2.11 -9.19 -11.22
N HIS A 123 -3.23 -9.36 -11.91
CA HIS A 123 -4.09 -10.53 -11.82
C HIS A 123 -3.44 -11.83 -12.34
N SER A 124 -2.37 -11.73 -13.15
CA SER A 124 -1.69 -12.87 -13.78
C SER A 124 -0.69 -13.62 -12.89
N GLY A 125 -0.59 -13.29 -11.59
CA GLY A 125 0.32 -13.96 -10.65
C GLY A 125 1.80 -13.59 -10.78
N LYS A 126 2.19 -12.78 -11.77
CA LYS A 126 3.56 -12.25 -11.91
C LYS A 126 3.77 -11.09 -10.94
N LYS A 127 4.68 -11.26 -9.97
CA LYS A 127 5.11 -10.16 -9.10
C LYS A 127 5.96 -9.19 -9.92
N ALA A 128 5.68 -7.89 -9.79
CA ALA A 128 6.58 -6.86 -10.30
C ALA A 128 7.97 -7.05 -9.68
N GLY A 129 9.02 -7.09 -10.52
CA GLY A 129 10.40 -7.28 -10.07
C GLY A 129 10.92 -6.14 -9.20
N PHE A 130 10.30 -4.96 -9.28
CA PHE A 130 10.50 -3.81 -8.41
C PHE A 130 9.21 -3.52 -7.62
N GLY A 131 9.33 -3.19 -6.34
CA GLY A 131 8.17 -2.93 -5.49
C GLY A 131 7.37 -1.70 -5.97
N ASN A 132 6.05 -1.68 -5.69
CA ASN A 132 5.14 -0.57 -6.05
C ASN A 132 5.72 0.82 -5.74
N ARG A 133 6.47 0.93 -4.63
CA ARG A 133 7.13 2.17 -4.20
C ARG A 133 8.06 2.74 -5.27
N SER A 134 8.85 1.91 -5.94
CA SER A 134 9.81 2.36 -6.96
C SER A 134 9.11 2.96 -8.17
N PHE A 135 8.03 2.33 -8.63
CA PHE A 135 7.20 2.85 -9.72
C PHE A 135 6.63 4.23 -9.37
N PHE A 136 5.93 4.33 -8.22
CA PHE A 136 5.30 5.60 -7.83
C PHE A 136 6.31 6.71 -7.52
N SER A 137 7.50 6.36 -7.02
CA SER A 137 8.57 7.35 -6.82
C SER A 137 9.08 7.91 -8.15
N ALA A 138 9.26 7.05 -9.16
CA ALA A 138 9.65 7.49 -10.50
C ALA A 138 8.59 8.38 -11.15
N ILE A 139 7.30 8.00 -11.06
CA ILE A 139 6.20 8.83 -11.55
C ILE A 139 6.17 10.19 -10.84
N ALA A 140 6.36 10.22 -9.51
CA ALA A 140 6.39 11.48 -8.76
C ALA A 140 7.52 12.41 -9.26
N VAL A 141 8.71 11.87 -9.53
CA VAL A 141 9.82 12.65 -10.10
C VAL A 141 9.44 13.21 -11.49
N LEU A 142 8.83 12.41 -12.37
CA LEU A 142 8.40 12.90 -13.69
C LEU A 142 7.36 14.02 -13.59
N ILE A 143 6.41 13.92 -12.65
CA ILE A 143 5.42 14.97 -12.40
C ILE A 143 6.10 16.26 -11.93
N LEU A 144 7.07 16.15 -11.02
CA LEU A 144 7.83 17.32 -10.56
C LEU A 144 8.64 17.96 -11.70
N GLN A 145 9.26 17.15 -12.56
CA GLN A 145 9.98 17.65 -13.74
C GLN A 145 9.03 18.33 -14.74
N GLN A 146 7.82 17.77 -14.94
CA GLN A 146 6.78 18.40 -15.74
C GLN A 146 6.39 19.77 -15.15
N TRP A 147 6.12 19.83 -13.85
CA TRP A 147 5.77 21.10 -13.18
C TRP A 147 6.90 22.13 -13.23
N GLN A 148 8.17 21.70 -13.19
CA GLN A 148 9.32 22.57 -13.41
C GLN A 148 9.29 23.18 -14.82
N ARG A 149 9.08 22.36 -15.86
CA ARG A 149 8.98 22.86 -17.26
C ARG A 149 7.80 23.80 -17.45
N GLU A 150 6.68 23.53 -16.79
CA GLU A 150 5.49 24.38 -16.80
C GLU A 150 5.64 25.67 -15.95
N GLY A 151 6.75 25.84 -15.23
CA GLY A 151 7.00 27.00 -14.36
C GLY A 151 6.14 27.05 -13.11
N ARG A 152 5.56 25.92 -12.69
CA ARG A 152 4.72 25.83 -11.47
C ARG A 152 5.55 25.71 -10.20
N ILE A 153 6.76 25.18 -10.31
CA ILE A 153 7.73 25.04 -9.21
C ILE A 153 9.13 25.42 -9.72
N ASP A 154 10.04 25.72 -8.78
CA ASP A 154 11.47 25.83 -9.06
C ASP A 154 12.27 24.93 -8.10
N ILE A 155 12.85 23.86 -8.63
CA ILE A 155 13.69 22.90 -7.89
C ILE A 155 15.19 23.22 -8.01
N GLY A 156 15.56 24.36 -8.60
CA GLY A 156 16.97 24.76 -8.79
C GLY A 156 17.71 23.94 -9.86
N ILE A 157 16.99 23.12 -10.63
CA ILE A 157 17.51 22.35 -11.77
C ILE A 157 16.74 22.81 -13.01
N LYS A 158 17.46 23.20 -14.07
CA LYS A 158 16.84 23.46 -15.38
C LYS A 158 16.50 22.11 -16.02
N CYS A 159 15.24 21.70 -15.92
CA CYS A 159 14.71 20.48 -16.53
C CYS A 159 14.34 20.69 -17.99
#